data_AF-A0A8J7ANR7-F1
#
_entry.id   AF-A0A8J7ANR7-F1
#
_cell.length_a   1.000
_cell.length_b   1.000
_cell.length_c   1.000
_cell.angle_alpha   90.00
_cell.angle_beta   90.00
_cell.angle_gamma   90.00
#
_symmetry.space_group_name_H-M   'P 1'
#
loop_
_entity.id
_entity.type
_entity.pdbx_description
1 polymer ?
#
loop_
_entity_poly.entity_id
_entity_poly.type
_entity_poly.pdbx_seq_one_letter_code
_entity_poly.pdbx_strand_id
1 'polypeptide(L)'
;MSLNDYAVTQLTSGLQTFDDYGLSTYIDVSADLRSGEQAVLKAKVLLVDATELYIRIFYLGGRANTLLSYAYQYQQADSTLIFRYDNARHKPDLGL
;
A
#
# COMPACT_ATOMS: atom_id res chain seq x y z
N MET A 1 12.32 16.71 -6.98
CA MET A 1 11.99 15.40 -6.37
C MET A 1 11.74 14.43 -7.49
N SER A 2 12.31 13.22 -7.45
CA SER A 2 11.94 12.20 -8.43
C SER A 2 10.50 11.75 -8.15
N LEU A 3 9.79 11.28 -9.17
CA LEU A 3 8.44 10.74 -8.99
C LEU A 3 8.39 9.60 -7.95
N ASN A 4 9.42 8.76 -7.99
CA ASN A 4 9.60 7.67 -7.06
C ASN A 4 9.65 8.19 -5.61
N ASP A 5 10.33 9.31 -5.38
CA ASP A 5 10.35 9.97 -4.07
C ASP A 5 8.97 10.52 -3.69
N TYR A 6 8.21 11.08 -4.63
CA TYR A 6 6.87 11.58 -4.36
C TYR A 6 5.93 10.46 -3.90
N ALA A 7 5.85 9.35 -4.65
CA ALA A 7 4.94 8.25 -4.32
C ALA A 7 5.31 7.59 -2.98
N VAL A 8 6.61 7.41 -2.70
CA VAL A 8 7.10 6.92 -1.41
C VAL A 8 6.74 7.90 -0.30
N THR A 9 6.97 9.21 -0.51
CA THR A 9 6.64 10.23 0.50
C THR A 9 5.15 10.23 0.81
N GLN A 10 4.26 10.16 -0.19
CA GLN A 10 2.82 10.12 0.04
C GLN A 10 2.38 8.88 0.83
N LEU A 11 2.92 7.71 0.49
CA LEU A 11 2.63 6.47 1.23
C LEU A 11 3.11 6.59 2.68
N THR A 12 4.36 6.99 2.89
CA THR A 12 4.95 7.12 4.23
C THR A 12 4.20 8.16 5.06
N SER A 13 3.87 9.33 4.51
CA SER A 13 3.08 10.35 5.21
C SER A 13 1.67 9.86 5.57
N GLY A 14 1.03 9.09 4.69
CA GLY A 14 -0.27 8.48 5.03
C GLY A 14 -0.15 7.47 6.16
N LEU A 15 0.87 6.62 6.13
CA LEU A 15 1.11 5.61 7.17
C LEU A 15 1.54 6.20 8.51
N GLN A 16 2.24 7.35 8.49
CA GLN A 16 2.64 8.08 9.68
C GLN A 16 1.45 8.42 10.59
N THR A 17 0.24 8.56 10.02
CA THR A 17 -0.97 8.79 10.82
C THR A 17 -1.23 7.67 11.83
N PHE A 18 -0.88 6.41 11.54
CA PHE A 18 -1.00 5.33 12.52
C PHE A 18 -0.07 5.56 13.73
N ASP A 19 1.16 6.01 13.49
CA ASP A 19 2.11 6.31 14.57
C ASP A 19 1.67 7.54 15.36
N ASP A 20 1.22 8.60 14.66
CA ASP A 20 0.78 9.86 15.27
C ASP A 20 -0.41 9.66 16.21
N TYR A 21 -1.29 8.70 15.91
CA TYR A 21 -2.41 8.31 16.77
C TYR A 21 -2.07 7.19 17.77
N GLY A 22 -0.83 6.70 17.81
CA GLY A 22 -0.41 5.62 18.70
C GLY A 22 -1.08 4.27 18.40
N LEU A 23 -1.45 4.04 17.13
CA LEU A 23 -2.12 2.83 16.67
C LEU A 23 -1.15 1.76 16.17
N SER A 24 0.06 2.14 15.78
CA SER A 24 1.11 1.21 15.31
C SER A 24 2.22 1.02 16.33
N THR A 25 2.77 -0.20 16.31
CA THR A 25 4.02 -0.56 17.00
C THR A 25 5.19 -0.53 16.02
N TYR A 26 4.92 -0.84 14.75
CA TYR A 26 5.95 -0.92 13.72
C TYR A 26 5.35 -0.66 12.34
N ILE A 27 6.07 0.11 11.52
CA ILE A 27 5.75 0.36 10.11
C ILE A 27 7.01 0.07 9.29
N ASP A 28 6.88 -0.84 8.32
CA ASP A 28 7.89 -1.11 7.31
C ASP A 28 7.39 -0.62 5.95
N VAL A 29 8.22 0.12 5.22
CA VAL A 29 7.92 0.59 3.87
C VAL A 29 9.10 0.26 2.97
N SER A 30 8.81 -0.38 1.84
CA SER A 30 9.81 -0.66 0.81
C SER A 30 9.30 -0.25 -0.56
N ALA A 31 10.22 0.18 -1.42
CA ALA A 31 9.95 0.60 -2.78
C ALA A 31 10.90 -0.11 -3.74
N ASP A 32 10.31 -0.77 -4.74
CA ASP A 32 11.02 -1.34 -5.89
C ASP A 32 10.83 -0.40 -7.08
N LEU A 33 11.86 0.42 -7.32
CA LEU A 33 11.87 1.43 -8.38
C LEU A 33 12.32 0.80 -9.69
N ARG A 34 11.56 1.04 -10.76
CA ARG A 34 11.75 0.41 -12.06
C ARG A 34 11.94 1.47 -13.15
N SER A 35 12.52 1.04 -14.26
CA SER A 35 12.65 1.88 -15.45
C SER A 35 11.28 2.34 -15.96
N GLY A 36 11.25 3.51 -16.61
CA GLY A 36 10.00 4.08 -17.13
C GLY A 36 9.09 4.65 -16.04
N GLU A 37 9.68 5.21 -14.97
CA GLU A 37 8.95 5.88 -13.87
C GLU A 37 7.92 4.99 -13.18
N GLN A 38 8.22 3.70 -13.04
CA GLN A 38 7.36 2.73 -12.38
C GLN A 38 7.88 2.46 -10.97
N ALA A 39 6.96 2.26 -10.02
CA ALA A 39 7.31 1.85 -8.67
C ALA A 39 6.34 0.79 -8.15
N VAL A 40 6.89 -0.21 -7.47
CA VAL A 40 6.11 -1.10 -6.62
C VAL A 40 6.38 -0.75 -5.18
N LEU A 41 5.39 -0.19 -4.50
CA LEU A 41 5.47 0.12 -3.09
C LEU A 41 4.85 -1.01 -2.28
N LYS A 42 5.48 -1.35 -1.16
CA LYS A 42 4.96 -2.30 -0.19
C LYS A 42 5.04 -1.67 1.19
N ALA A 43 4.02 -1.92 2.00
CA ALA A 43 4.09 -1.59 3.41
C ALA A 43 3.55 -2.73 4.26
N LYS A 44 4.11 -2.85 5.46
CA LYS A 44 3.58 -3.66 6.55
C LYS A 44 3.41 -2.76 7.76
N VAL A 45 2.22 -2.76 8.34
CA VAL A 45 1.91 -2.07 9.59
C VAL A 45 1.55 -3.13 10.63
N LEU A 46 2.27 -3.15 11.74
CA LEU A 46 1.89 -3.91 12.93
C LEU A 46 1.17 -2.96 13.90
N LEU A 47 -0.08 -3.24 14.19
CA LEU A 47 -0.90 -2.44 15.09
C LEU A 47 -0.70 -2.87 16.55
N VAL A 48 -1.11 -1.99 17.49
CA VAL A 48 -0.97 -2.22 18.94
C VAL A 48 -1.72 -3.43 19.48
N ASP A 49 -2.73 -3.91 18.75
CA ASP A 49 -3.49 -5.14 19.06
C ASP A 49 -2.86 -6.40 18.42
N ALA A 50 -1.64 -6.28 17.90
CA ALA A 50 -0.88 -7.29 17.16
C ALA A 50 -1.51 -7.74 15.83
N THR A 51 -2.54 -7.04 15.33
CA THR A 51 -3.03 -7.25 13.96
C THR A 51 -2.10 -6.61 12.93
N GLU A 52 -2.15 -7.11 11.70
CA GLU A 52 -1.23 -6.71 10.65
C GLU A 52 -1.97 -6.22 9.40
N LEU A 53 -1.56 -5.06 8.88
CA LEU A 53 -2.01 -4.53 7.60
C LEU A 53 -0.86 -4.57 6.59
N TYR A 54 -1.11 -5.25 5.47
CA TYR A 54 -0.21 -5.30 4.33
C TYR A 54 -0.79 -4.47 3.19
N ILE A 55 0.07 -3.64 2.59
CA ILE A 55 -0.27 -2.78 1.47
C ILE A 55 0.67 -3.10 0.33
N ARG A 56 0.13 -3.23 -0.89
CA ARG A 56 0.92 -3.31 -2.11
C ARG A 56 0.35 -2.36 -3.14
N ILE A 57 1.19 -1.51 -3.71
CA ILE A 57 0.82 -0.51 -4.71
C ILE A 57 1.72 -0.68 -5.92
N PHE A 58 1.14 -0.65 -7.10
CA PHE A 58 1.82 -0.44 -8.37
C PHE A 58 1.48 0.95 -8.89
N TYR A 59 2.52 1.77 -9.02
CA TYR A 59 2.42 3.16 -9.42
C TYR A 59 3.12 3.36 -10.75
N LEU A 60 2.47 4.11 -11.65
CA LEU A 60 3.00 4.46 -12.96
C LEU A 60 3.12 5.98 -13.07
N GLY A 61 4.33 6.41 -13.40
CA GLY A 61 4.68 7.78 -13.71
C GLY A 61 4.34 8.28 -15.09
N GLY A 62 4.75 9.51 -15.35
CA GLY A 62 4.55 10.21 -16.60
C GLY A 62 3.75 11.51 -16.43
N ARG A 63 3.01 11.88 -17.48
CA ARG A 63 2.31 13.18 -17.56
C ARG A 63 1.13 13.31 -16.59
N ALA A 64 0.51 12.19 -16.25
CA ALA A 64 -0.55 12.07 -15.27
C ALA A 64 -0.24 10.85 -14.40
N ASN A 65 0.48 11.10 -13.31
CA ASN A 65 0.75 10.14 -12.25
C ASN A 65 -0.47 9.24 -11.96
N THR A 66 -0.31 7.93 -12.11
CA THR A 66 -1.44 6.99 -12.06
C THR A 66 -1.19 5.89 -11.03
N LEU A 67 -2.13 5.74 -10.09
CA LEU A 67 -2.21 4.58 -9.22
C LEU A 67 -2.88 3.43 -9.99
N LEU A 68 -2.06 2.60 -10.67
CA LEU A 68 -2.56 1.59 -11.60
C LEU A 68 -3.20 0.40 -10.86
N SER A 69 -2.53 -0.09 -9.81
CA SER A 69 -3.03 -1.22 -9.03
C SER A 69 -2.68 -1.07 -7.56
N TYR A 70 -3.58 -1.50 -6.69
CA TYR A 70 -3.34 -1.55 -5.26
C TYR A 70 -4.10 -2.71 -4.63
N ALA A 71 -3.53 -3.23 -3.55
CA ALA A 71 -4.09 -4.29 -2.75
C ALA A 71 -3.82 -4.05 -1.27
N TYR A 72 -4.79 -4.45 -0.45
CA TYR A 72 -4.74 -4.44 1.01
C TYR A 72 -5.05 -5.83 1.53
N GLN A 73 -4.35 -6.25 2.58
CA GLN A 73 -4.66 -7.44 3.33
C GLN A 73 -4.56 -7.11 4.81
N TYR A 74 -5.60 -7.43 5.56
CA TYR A 74 -5.66 -7.24 7.00
C TYR A 74 -5.92 -8.57 7.69
N GLN A 75 -5.10 -8.88 8.69
CA GLN A 75 -5.12 -10.17 9.37
C GLN A 75 -4.92 -10.03 10.87
N GLN A 76 -5.45 -11.00 11.62
CA GLN A 76 -5.22 -11.12 13.05
C GLN A 76 -3.79 -11.54 13.37
N ALA A 77 -3.41 -11.46 14.65
CA ALA A 77 -2.10 -11.89 15.15
C ALA A 77 -1.78 -13.36 14.86
N ASP A 78 -2.81 -14.21 14.74
CA ASP A 78 -2.68 -15.63 14.36
C ASP A 78 -2.66 -15.85 12.83
N SER A 79 -2.52 -14.78 12.04
CA SER A 79 -2.60 -14.75 10.58
C SER A 79 -3.98 -15.10 10.00
N THR A 80 -5.04 -15.16 10.81
CA THR A 80 -6.41 -15.28 10.31
C THR A 80 -6.76 -14.06 9.47
N LEU A 81 -7.05 -14.29 8.19
CA LEU A 81 -7.43 -13.23 7.25
C LEU A 81 -8.79 -12.63 7.65
N ILE A 82 -8.83 -11.32 7.91
CA ILE A 82 -10.08 -10.59 8.16
C ILE A 82 -10.64 -10.08 6.83
N PHE A 83 -9.82 -9.38 6.06
CA PHE A 83 -10.21 -8.97 4.72
C PHE A 83 -9.02 -8.87 3.78
N ARG A 84 -9.33 -9.01 2.49
CA ARG A 84 -8.44 -8.67 1.39
C ARG A 84 -9.22 -7.90 0.36
N TYR A 85 -8.62 -6.83 -0.13
CA TYR A 85 -9.16 -6.02 -1.21
C TYR A 85 -8.08 -5.78 -2.23
N ASP A 86 -8.43 -5.82 -3.51
CA ASP A 86 -7.60 -5.26 -4.57
C ASP A 86 -8.48 -4.60 -5.62
N ASN A 87 -7.90 -3.68 -6.38
CA ASN A 87 -8.62 -2.94 -7.41
C ASN A 87 -8.64 -3.67 -8.77
N ALA A 88 -8.36 -4.99 -8.82
CA ALA A 88 -8.39 -5.71 -10.07
C ALA A 88 -9.82 -5.71 -10.63
N ARG A 89 -9.93 -5.40 -11.93
CA ARG A 89 -11.23 -5.45 -12.62
C ARG A 89 -11.74 -6.89 -12.60
N HIS A 90 -12.97 -7.06 -12.13
CA HIS A 90 -13.62 -8.37 -12.12
C HIS A 90 -13.66 -8.95 -13.55
N LYS A 91 -13.42 -10.27 -13.66
CA LYS A 91 -13.55 -11.01 -14.92
C LYS A 91 -14.42 -12.25 -14.69
N PRO A 92 -15.54 -12.42 -15.43
CA PRO A 92 -16.03 -11.54 -16.50
C PRO A 92 -16.49 -10.18 -15.97
N ASP A 93 -16.51 -9.18 -16.83
CA ASP A 93 -16.95 -7.83 -16.44
C ASP A 93 -18.41 -7.89 -15.95
N LEU A 94 -18.68 -7.38 -14.75
CA LEU A 94 -20.03 -7.42 -14.16
C LEU A 94 -20.92 -6.27 -14.64
N GLY A 95 -20.35 -5.29 -15.36
CA GLY A 95 -21.12 -4.17 -15.94
C GLY A 95 -21.71 -3.20 -14.91
N LEU A 96 -21.16 -3.16 -13.69
CA LEU A 96 -21.54 -2.22 -12.63
C LEU A 96 -21.00 -0.81 -12.90
#